data_AF-A0A838WHC5-F1
#
_entry.id   AF-A0A838WHC5-F1
#
_cell.length_a   1.000
_cell.length_b   1.000
_cell.length_c   1.000
_cell.angle_alpha   90.00
_cell.angle_beta   90.00
_cell.angle_gamma   90.00
#
_symmetry.space_group_name_H-M   'P 1'
#
loop_
_entity.id
_entity.type
_entity.pdbx_description
1 polymer ?
#
loop_
_entity_poly.entity_id
_entity_poly.type
_entity_poly.pdbx_seq_one_letter_code
_entity_poly.pdbx_strand_id
1 'polypeptide(L)'
;RPVVLAGLAVGGLAAIMALLVLQGSYADLVIALSYFDYFGTTAHFFSRFDEFGYQYGRVWLSSFWFFVPRGLYPDKPYEYGATLIHAALFPGAAEAGHTPGFLAWTPTYLDFGVVGVFALGALQGFWQRMAYEHFFRSPSFFSFFFMIHLSLWPVMAYAPLTLALVWSVAQALLFRMVWRKIPVRDALPWPTEQPSPVAR
;
A
#
# COMPACT_ATOMS: atom_id res chain seq x y z
N ARG A 1 7.34 12.96 -27.81
CA ARG A 1 7.72 12.99 -26.37
C ARG A 1 6.96 11.97 -25.52
N PRO A 2 5.60 11.91 -25.52
CA PRO A 2 4.86 10.90 -24.72
C PRO A 2 5.11 9.46 -25.19
N VAL A 3 5.25 9.22 -26.50
CA VAL A 3 5.53 7.89 -27.08
C VAL A 3 6.88 7.32 -26.62
N VAL A 4 7.90 8.17 -26.47
CA VAL A 4 9.23 7.75 -26.00
C VAL A 4 9.19 7.37 -24.52
N LEU A 5 8.45 8.14 -23.70
CA LEU A 5 8.23 7.82 -22.28
C LEU A 5 7.44 6.52 -22.10
N ALA A 6 6.40 6.31 -22.91
CA ALA A 6 5.64 5.06 -22.92
C ALA A 6 6.52 3.87 -23.33
N GLY A 7 7.35 4.03 -24.37
CA GLY A 7 8.30 3.00 -24.81
C GLY A 7 9.33 2.65 -23.73
N LEU A 8 9.87 3.64 -23.04
CA LEU A 8 10.80 3.42 -21.92
C LEU A 8 10.13 2.73 -20.73
N ALA A 9 8.88 3.09 -20.41
CA ALA A 9 8.13 2.44 -19.32
C ALA A 9 7.83 0.98 -19.64
N VAL A 10 7.36 0.68 -20.86
CA VAL A 10 7.08 -0.70 -21.31
C VAL A 10 8.37 -1.52 -21.39
N GLY A 11 9.44 -0.97 -21.95
CA GLY A 11 10.74 -1.63 -22.01
C GLY A 11 11.33 -1.89 -20.63
N GLY A 12 11.20 -0.93 -19.71
CA GLY A 12 11.64 -1.07 -18.32
C GLY A 12 10.86 -2.16 -17.57
N LEU A 13 9.54 -2.20 -17.72
CA LEU A 13 8.70 -3.25 -17.13
C LEU A 13 9.08 -4.63 -17.67
N ALA A 14 9.26 -4.76 -18.99
CA ALA A 14 9.65 -6.02 -19.62
C ALA A 14 11.04 -6.50 -19.14
N ALA A 15 12.00 -5.57 -19.00
CA ALA A 15 13.33 -5.90 -18.47
C ALA A 15 13.27 -6.36 -17.01
N ILE A 16 12.46 -5.73 -16.16
CA ILE A 16 12.26 -6.15 -14.78
C ILE A 16 11.63 -7.54 -14.72
N MET A 17 10.58 -7.80 -15.51
CA MET A 17 9.94 -9.11 -15.55
C MET A 17 10.89 -10.21 -16.04
N ALA A 18 11.72 -9.92 -17.04
CA ALA A 18 12.76 -10.84 -17.51
C ALA A 18 13.81 -11.11 -16.42
N LEU A 19 14.24 -10.08 -15.69
CA LEU A 19 15.17 -10.24 -14.56
C LEU A 19 14.58 -11.10 -13.44
N LEU A 20 13.30 -10.91 -13.10
CA LEU A 20 12.60 -11.70 -12.09
C LEU A 20 12.59 -13.20 -12.41
N VAL A 21 12.44 -13.56 -13.69
CA VAL A 21 12.50 -14.96 -14.16
C VAL A 21 13.95 -15.46 -14.18
N LEU A 22 14.89 -14.68 -14.71
CA LEU A 22 16.31 -15.07 -14.82
C LEU A 22 16.97 -15.30 -13.45
N GLN A 23 16.56 -14.57 -12.42
CA GLN A 23 17.08 -14.75 -11.06
C GLN A 23 16.38 -15.87 -10.28
N GLY A 24 15.45 -16.59 -10.92
CA GLY A 24 14.72 -17.70 -10.30
C GLY A 24 13.68 -17.28 -9.26
N SER A 25 13.30 -15.99 -9.19
CA SER A 25 12.19 -15.55 -8.33
C SER A 25 10.83 -16.03 -8.83
N TYR A 26 10.72 -16.30 -10.13
CA TYR A 26 9.53 -16.84 -10.78
C TYR A 26 9.97 -17.93 -11.76
N ALA A 27 9.22 -19.02 -11.85
CA ALA A 27 9.55 -20.10 -12.79
C ALA A 27 9.35 -19.70 -14.26
N ASP A 28 8.37 -18.83 -14.54
CA ASP A 28 8.13 -18.27 -15.87
C ASP A 28 7.40 -16.91 -15.82
N LEU A 29 7.22 -16.30 -17.00
CA LEU A 29 6.52 -15.03 -17.19
C LEU A 29 5.01 -15.12 -16.90
N VAL A 30 4.38 -16.28 -17.09
CA VAL A 30 2.95 -16.47 -16.85
C VAL A 30 2.66 -16.40 -15.35
N ILE A 31 3.50 -17.04 -14.54
CA ILE A 31 3.45 -17.01 -13.08
C ILE A 31 3.81 -15.62 -12.55
N ALA A 32 4.70 -14.87 -13.23
CA ALA A 32 4.95 -13.48 -12.88
C ALA A 32 3.74 -12.58 -13.17
N LEU A 33 3.02 -12.83 -14.28
CA LEU A 33 1.82 -12.07 -14.64
C LEU A 33 0.60 -12.42 -13.78
N SER A 34 0.52 -13.65 -13.24
CA SER A 34 -0.59 -14.04 -12.35
C SER A 34 -0.61 -13.23 -11.05
N TYR A 35 0.50 -12.62 -10.65
CA TYR A 35 0.53 -11.62 -9.58
C TYR A 35 -0.47 -10.49 -9.80
N PHE A 36 -0.70 -10.09 -11.06
CA PHE A 36 -1.62 -8.99 -11.41
C PHE A 36 -3.08 -9.45 -11.56
N ASP A 37 -3.38 -10.74 -11.47
CA ASP A 37 -4.76 -11.24 -11.46
C ASP A 37 -5.38 -11.18 -10.05
N TYR A 38 -5.52 -9.94 -9.58
CA TYR A 38 -6.10 -9.64 -8.27
C TYR A 38 -7.56 -10.08 -8.16
N PHE A 39 -8.32 -9.94 -9.25
CA PHE A 39 -9.75 -10.28 -9.26
C PHE A 39 -9.96 -11.80 -9.26
N GLY A 40 -9.25 -12.55 -10.11
CA GLY A 40 -9.35 -14.01 -10.16
C GLY A 40 -8.96 -14.64 -8.83
N THR A 41 -7.84 -14.21 -8.24
CA THR A 41 -7.39 -14.70 -6.93
C THR A 41 -8.40 -14.37 -5.82
N THR A 42 -8.96 -13.15 -5.83
CA THR A 42 -9.96 -12.76 -4.82
C THR A 42 -11.28 -13.53 -5.00
N ALA A 43 -11.71 -13.79 -6.24
CA ALA A 43 -12.88 -14.61 -6.50
C ALA A 43 -12.67 -16.07 -6.04
N HIS A 44 -11.48 -16.63 -6.28
CA HIS A 44 -11.12 -17.97 -5.80
C HIS A 44 -11.08 -18.05 -4.26
N PHE A 45 -10.62 -17.00 -3.60
CA PHE A 45 -10.75 -16.86 -2.14
C PHE A 45 -12.21 -16.97 -1.69
N PHE A 46 -13.13 -16.24 -2.34
CA PHE A 46 -14.55 -16.29 -1.98
C PHE A 46 -15.20 -17.63 -2.28
N SER A 47 -14.87 -18.28 -3.38
CA SER A 47 -15.46 -19.59 -3.72
C SER A 47 -15.09 -20.69 -2.73
N ARG A 48 -14.02 -20.48 -1.94
CA ARG A 48 -13.54 -21.42 -0.92
C ARG A 48 -13.65 -20.88 0.50
N PHE A 49 -14.38 -19.77 0.70
CA PHE A 49 -14.41 -19.07 1.99
C PHE A 49 -14.86 -19.95 3.16
N ASP A 50 -15.79 -20.87 2.90
CA ASP A 50 -16.33 -21.81 3.89
C ASP A 50 -15.27 -22.78 4.44
N GLU A 51 -14.15 -22.99 3.73
CA GLU A 51 -13.03 -23.81 4.19
C GLU A 51 -12.19 -23.11 5.26
N PHE A 52 -12.17 -21.77 5.26
CA PHE A 52 -11.32 -20.96 6.14
C PHE A 52 -12.11 -20.39 7.32
N GLY A 53 -13.32 -19.89 7.02
CA GLY A 53 -14.12 -19.09 7.95
C GLY A 53 -13.41 -17.81 8.39
N TYR A 54 -14.11 -17.02 9.22
CA TYR A 54 -13.55 -15.80 9.79
C TYR A 54 -12.38 -16.10 10.73
N GLN A 55 -11.33 -15.29 10.63
CA GLN A 55 -10.09 -15.43 11.40
C GLN A 55 -10.03 -14.50 12.62
N TYR A 56 -11.03 -13.62 12.80
CA TYR A 56 -11.25 -12.82 14.02
C TYR A 56 -10.02 -12.05 14.53
N GLY A 57 -9.21 -11.50 13.62
CA GLY A 57 -8.03 -10.69 13.94
C GLY A 57 -6.71 -11.46 13.88
N ARG A 58 -6.73 -12.77 13.66
CA ARG A 58 -5.50 -13.58 13.52
C ARG A 58 -4.68 -13.14 12.31
N VAL A 59 -5.32 -12.75 11.21
CA VAL A 59 -4.61 -12.25 10.02
C VAL A 59 -3.90 -10.94 10.38
N TRP A 60 -4.62 -9.99 10.97
CA TRP A 60 -4.02 -8.73 11.41
C TRP A 60 -2.87 -8.93 12.43
N LEU A 61 -3.08 -9.73 13.48
CA LEU A 61 -2.05 -9.99 14.50
C LEU A 61 -0.82 -10.71 13.95
N SER A 62 -1.01 -11.69 13.06
CA SER A 62 0.13 -12.39 12.48
C SER A 62 0.92 -11.52 11.49
N SER A 63 0.33 -10.43 10.98
CA SER A 63 1.05 -9.50 10.09
C SER A 63 2.28 -8.86 10.76
N PHE A 64 2.31 -8.79 12.10
CA PHE A 64 3.48 -8.29 12.84
C PHE A 64 4.72 -9.17 12.69
N TRP A 65 4.57 -10.44 12.28
CA TRP A 65 5.71 -11.27 11.91
C TRP A 65 6.54 -10.65 10.80
N PHE A 66 5.97 -9.80 9.94
CA PHE A 66 6.68 -9.05 8.90
C PHE A 66 7.94 -8.34 9.44
N PHE A 67 7.84 -7.74 10.62
CA PHE A 67 8.93 -6.96 11.23
C PHE A 67 10.05 -7.81 11.82
N VAL A 68 9.84 -9.12 11.97
CA VAL A 68 10.85 -10.05 12.50
C VAL A 68 11.65 -10.63 11.34
N PRO A 69 12.96 -10.30 11.19
CA PRO A 69 13.80 -10.87 10.16
C PRO A 69 14.05 -12.36 10.42
N ARG A 70 13.91 -13.20 9.38
CA ARG A 70 14.14 -14.65 9.49
C ARG A 70 15.58 -15.01 9.88
N GLY A 71 16.56 -14.13 9.63
CA GLY A 71 17.93 -14.31 10.12
C GLY A 71 18.09 -14.19 11.65
N LEU A 72 17.18 -13.48 12.33
CA LEU A 72 17.15 -13.38 13.80
C LEU A 72 16.24 -14.43 14.43
N TYR A 73 15.20 -14.86 13.72
CA TYR A 73 14.27 -15.90 14.16
C TYR A 73 13.97 -16.87 13.01
N PRO A 74 14.80 -17.93 12.83
CA PRO A 74 14.70 -18.86 11.71
C PRO A 74 13.35 -19.58 11.62
N ASP A 75 12.79 -19.93 12.77
CA ASP A 75 11.53 -20.68 12.92
C ASP A 75 10.27 -19.83 12.68
N LYS A 76 10.41 -18.57 12.22
CA LYS A 76 9.29 -17.69 11.90
C LYS A 76 8.36 -18.40 10.89
N PRO A 77 7.03 -18.33 11.05
CA PRO A 77 6.11 -18.89 10.06
C PRO A 77 6.37 -18.30 8.66
N TYR A 78 6.35 -19.13 7.61
CA TYR A 78 6.31 -18.62 6.23
C TYR A 78 4.98 -17.94 5.93
N GLU A 79 3.92 -18.46 6.54
CA GLU A 79 2.56 -18.00 6.34
C GLU A 79 2.09 -17.15 7.51
N TYR A 80 1.87 -15.86 7.26
CA TYR A 80 1.41 -14.89 8.25
C TYR A 80 0.79 -13.69 7.57
N GLY A 81 -0.04 -12.96 8.30
CA GLY A 81 -0.76 -11.85 7.74
C GLY A 81 -1.58 -12.29 6.55
N ALA A 82 -1.50 -11.50 5.49
CA ALA A 82 -2.27 -11.70 4.29
C ALA A 82 -1.89 -13.00 3.53
N THR A 83 -0.70 -13.57 3.77
CA THR A 83 -0.31 -14.84 3.13
C THR A 83 -1.00 -16.06 3.74
N LEU A 84 -1.70 -15.92 4.88
CA LEU A 84 -2.60 -16.97 5.36
C LEU A 84 -3.68 -17.34 4.35
N ILE A 85 -4.05 -16.42 3.44
CA ILE A 85 -4.92 -16.71 2.29
C ILE A 85 -4.20 -17.63 1.30
N HIS A 86 -2.89 -17.41 1.06
CA HIS A 86 -2.06 -18.22 0.17
C HIS A 86 -1.81 -19.61 0.71
N ALA A 87 -1.58 -19.77 2.00
CA ALA A 87 -1.44 -21.09 2.63
C ALA A 87 -2.59 -22.04 2.24
N ALA A 88 -3.78 -21.47 2.07
CA ALA A 88 -5.02 -22.20 1.80
C ALA A 88 -5.30 -22.38 0.30
N LEU A 89 -5.04 -21.34 -0.51
CA LEU A 89 -5.31 -21.36 -1.96
C LEU A 89 -4.14 -21.94 -2.78
N PHE A 90 -2.91 -21.76 -2.31
CA PHE A 90 -1.66 -22.08 -2.99
C PHE A 90 -0.62 -22.60 -1.97
N PRO A 91 -0.82 -23.80 -1.41
CA PRO A 91 0.05 -24.32 -0.36
C PRO A 91 1.51 -24.39 -0.82
N GLY A 92 2.43 -23.84 -0.02
CA GLY A 92 3.87 -23.80 -0.30
C GLY A 92 4.33 -22.62 -1.16
N ALA A 93 3.42 -21.79 -1.69
CA ALA A 93 3.79 -20.68 -2.55
C ALA A 93 4.62 -19.62 -1.83
N ALA A 94 4.28 -19.29 -0.57
CA ALA A 94 5.04 -18.31 0.22
C ALA A 94 6.48 -18.75 0.49
N GLU A 95 6.73 -20.05 0.67
CA GLU A 95 8.09 -20.60 0.83
C GLU A 95 8.88 -20.52 -0.48
N ALA A 96 8.22 -20.75 -1.61
CA ALA A 96 8.79 -20.57 -2.94
C ALA A 96 9.01 -19.09 -3.33
N GLY A 97 8.64 -18.14 -2.47
CA GLY A 97 8.79 -16.69 -2.73
C GLY A 97 7.76 -16.12 -3.70
N HIS A 98 6.68 -16.86 -3.99
CA HIS A 98 5.61 -16.45 -4.90
C HIS A 98 4.28 -16.35 -4.17
N THR A 99 3.61 -15.21 -4.28
CA THR A 99 2.27 -15.03 -3.70
C THR A 99 1.38 -14.27 -4.69
N PRO A 100 0.42 -14.93 -5.37
CA PRO A 100 -0.51 -14.26 -6.28
C PRO A 100 -1.20 -13.06 -5.62
N GLY A 101 -1.33 -11.93 -6.32
CA GLY A 101 -1.98 -10.76 -5.75
C GLY A 101 -3.46 -11.00 -5.46
N PHE A 102 -4.00 -10.41 -4.40
CA PHE A 102 -5.44 -10.31 -4.12
C PHE A 102 -5.78 -8.88 -3.71
N LEU A 103 -7.05 -8.50 -3.77
CA LEU A 103 -7.47 -7.13 -3.45
C LEU A 103 -7.13 -6.77 -2.00
N ALA A 104 -6.56 -5.58 -1.77
CA ALA A 104 -5.99 -5.21 -0.46
C ALA A 104 -6.96 -5.28 0.73
N TRP A 105 -8.27 -5.26 0.48
CA TRP A 105 -9.30 -5.37 1.51
C TRP A 105 -9.61 -6.83 1.93
N THR A 106 -9.21 -7.83 1.13
CA THR A 106 -9.48 -9.26 1.38
C THR A 106 -9.01 -9.75 2.76
N PRO A 107 -7.81 -9.37 3.28
CA PRO A 107 -7.38 -9.78 4.62
C PRO A 107 -8.30 -9.25 5.73
N THR A 108 -8.84 -8.04 5.55
CA THR A 108 -9.78 -7.43 6.51
C THR A 108 -11.13 -8.14 6.47
N TYR A 109 -11.57 -8.54 5.26
CA TYR A 109 -12.74 -9.39 5.11
C TYR A 109 -12.55 -10.74 5.80
N LEU A 110 -11.37 -11.35 5.65
CA LEU A 110 -11.07 -12.63 6.29
C LEU A 110 -11.13 -12.55 7.82
N ASP A 111 -10.68 -11.45 8.44
CA ASP A 111 -10.77 -11.29 9.89
C ASP A 111 -12.20 -10.95 10.37
N PHE A 112 -12.88 -10.02 9.69
CA PHE A 112 -14.05 -9.31 10.26
C PHE A 112 -15.22 -9.15 9.28
N GLY A 113 -15.15 -9.79 8.11
CA GLY A 113 -16.17 -9.76 7.07
C GLY A 113 -16.44 -8.36 6.51
N VAL A 114 -17.65 -8.19 5.99
CA VAL A 114 -18.13 -6.94 5.38
C VAL A 114 -18.03 -5.77 6.35
N VAL A 115 -18.40 -5.99 7.62
CA VAL A 115 -18.35 -4.95 8.67
C VAL A 115 -16.93 -4.45 8.86
N GLY A 116 -15.94 -5.35 8.91
CA GLY A 116 -14.53 -4.97 9.01
C GLY A 116 -14.05 -4.14 7.83
N VAL A 117 -14.41 -4.54 6.61
CA VAL A 117 -14.02 -3.80 5.39
C VAL A 117 -14.56 -2.37 5.41
N PHE A 118 -15.85 -2.20 5.75
CA PHE A 118 -16.44 -0.87 5.88
C PHE A 118 -15.85 -0.07 7.03
N ALA A 119 -15.62 -0.69 8.19
CA ALA A 119 -15.02 -0.01 9.34
C ALA A 119 -13.59 0.48 9.05
N LEU A 120 -12.76 -0.36 8.42
CA LEU A 120 -11.41 0.00 8.03
C LEU A 120 -11.42 1.09 6.94
N GLY A 121 -12.30 0.97 5.95
CA GLY A 121 -12.47 1.99 4.91
C GLY A 121 -12.90 3.34 5.48
N ALA A 122 -13.86 3.34 6.42
CA ALA A 122 -14.31 4.54 7.11
C ALA A 122 -13.19 5.16 7.95
N LEU A 123 -12.44 4.35 8.69
CA LEU A 123 -11.31 4.79 9.50
C LEU A 123 -10.20 5.39 8.62
N GLN A 124 -9.85 4.71 7.52
CA GLN A 124 -8.87 5.21 6.56
C GLN A 124 -9.33 6.54 5.93
N GLY A 125 -10.60 6.62 5.50
CA GLY A 125 -11.18 7.84 4.96
C GLY A 125 -11.19 8.98 5.98
N PHE A 126 -11.49 8.69 7.24
CA PHE A 126 -11.43 9.66 8.34
C PHE A 126 -10.01 10.21 8.51
N TRP A 127 -8.99 9.35 8.57
CA TRP A 127 -7.59 9.77 8.70
C TRP A 127 -7.11 10.57 7.50
N GLN A 128 -7.45 10.13 6.29
CA GLN A 128 -7.10 10.84 5.05
C GLN A 128 -7.77 12.20 4.99
N ARG A 129 -9.06 12.29 5.36
CA ARG A 129 -9.78 13.57 5.45
C ARG A 129 -9.16 14.49 6.48
N MET A 130 -8.82 13.97 7.67
CA MET A 130 -8.17 14.75 8.71
C MET A 130 -6.82 15.30 8.24
N ALA A 131 -6.00 14.49 7.56
CA ALA A 131 -4.72 14.90 7.00
C ALA A 131 -4.87 15.97 5.90
N TYR A 132 -5.86 15.79 5.03
CA TYR A 132 -6.22 16.75 3.99
C TYR A 132 -6.68 18.08 4.60
N GLU A 133 -7.62 18.06 5.54
CA GLU A 133 -8.12 19.27 6.22
C GLU A 133 -7.02 19.98 7.01
N HIS A 134 -6.13 19.23 7.66
CA HIS A 134 -4.98 19.80 8.35
C HIS A 134 -4.04 20.53 7.37
N PHE A 135 -3.81 19.95 6.18
CA PHE A 135 -3.08 20.62 5.11
C PHE A 135 -3.76 21.92 4.64
N PHE A 136 -5.08 21.93 4.47
CA PHE A 136 -5.79 23.14 4.04
C PHE A 136 -5.84 24.23 5.10
N ARG A 137 -5.98 23.87 6.38
CA ARG A 137 -6.06 24.85 7.49
C ARG A 137 -4.71 25.44 7.86
N SER A 138 -3.65 24.64 7.74
CA SER A 138 -2.29 25.05 8.02
C SER A 138 -1.36 24.62 6.90
N PRO A 139 -1.47 25.24 5.70
CA PRO A 139 -0.67 24.87 4.54
C PRO A 139 0.80 25.03 4.86
N SER A 140 1.40 23.90 5.19
CA SER A 140 2.79 23.77 5.51
C SER A 140 3.31 22.56 4.76
N PHE A 141 4.60 22.59 4.45
CA PHE A 141 5.27 21.44 3.89
C PHE A 141 5.00 20.17 4.72
N PHE A 142 5.02 20.25 6.07
CA PHE A 142 4.72 19.09 6.93
C PHE A 142 3.31 18.53 6.69
N SER A 143 2.30 19.40 6.66
CA SER A 143 0.92 18.98 6.43
C SER A 143 0.68 18.42 5.02
N PHE A 144 1.37 18.96 4.00
CA PHE A 144 1.37 18.43 2.63
C PHE A 144 1.98 17.03 2.58
N PHE A 145 3.12 16.84 3.24
CA PHE A 145 3.80 15.55 3.32
C PHE A 145 2.98 14.53 4.10
N PHE A 146 2.37 14.91 5.20
CA PHE A 146 1.49 14.05 5.97
C PHE A 146 0.26 13.61 5.14
N MET A 147 -0.35 14.54 4.41
CA MET A 147 -1.43 14.27 3.47
C MET A 147 -0.99 13.30 2.35
N ILE A 148 0.15 13.56 1.70
CA ILE A 148 0.68 12.68 0.64
C ILE A 148 1.04 11.31 1.20
N HIS A 149 1.71 11.24 2.34
CA HIS A 149 2.13 9.98 2.94
C HIS A 149 0.93 9.10 3.26
N LEU A 150 -0.13 9.63 3.88
CA LEU A 150 -1.36 8.88 4.15
C LEU A 150 -2.16 8.53 2.89
N SER A 151 -2.01 9.30 1.82
CA SER A 151 -2.65 9.01 0.53
C SER A 151 -1.88 7.97 -0.29
N LEU A 152 -0.54 7.94 -0.17
CA LEU A 152 0.36 7.05 -0.92
C LEU A 152 0.86 5.86 -0.11
N TRP A 153 0.52 5.76 1.19
CA TRP A 153 0.90 4.63 2.03
C TRP A 153 0.58 3.26 1.41
N PRO A 154 -0.58 3.04 0.76
CA PRO A 154 -0.86 1.77 0.08
C PRO A 154 0.18 1.39 -0.98
N VAL A 155 0.83 2.37 -1.61
CA VAL A 155 1.91 2.14 -2.59
C VAL A 155 3.22 1.81 -1.88
N MET A 156 3.48 2.46 -0.74
CA MET A 156 4.73 2.27 0.04
C MET A 156 4.74 0.99 0.87
N ALA A 157 3.58 0.42 1.19
CA ALA A 157 3.48 -0.85 1.92
C ALA A 157 4.17 -2.02 1.21
N TYR A 158 4.37 -1.91 -0.11
CA TYR A 158 5.06 -2.92 -0.93
C TYR A 158 6.52 -2.58 -1.24
N ALA A 159 7.03 -1.44 -0.75
CA ALA A 159 8.41 -1.06 -0.91
C ALA A 159 9.33 -1.90 0.01
N PRO A 160 10.51 -2.34 -0.46
CA PRO A 160 11.51 -2.95 0.42
C PRO A 160 11.82 -2.04 1.61
N LEU A 161 12.08 -2.62 2.79
CA LEU A 161 12.37 -1.84 4.01
C LEU A 161 13.46 -0.78 3.78
N THR A 162 14.48 -1.10 3.00
CA THR A 162 15.54 -0.15 2.63
C THR A 162 15.02 1.05 1.84
N LEU A 163 14.12 0.84 0.87
CA LEU A 163 13.49 1.92 0.12
C LEU A 163 12.54 2.73 1.01
N ALA A 164 11.78 2.08 1.88
CA ALA A 164 10.93 2.75 2.86
C ALA A 164 11.75 3.60 3.83
N LEU A 165 12.91 3.10 4.30
CA LEU A 165 13.85 3.82 5.16
C LEU A 165 14.53 4.96 4.41
N VAL A 166 15.03 4.75 3.20
CA VAL A 166 15.63 5.80 2.36
C VAL A 166 14.61 6.90 2.07
N TRP A 167 13.37 6.54 1.77
CA TRP A 167 12.28 7.49 1.58
C TRP A 167 12.01 8.27 2.88
N SER A 168 11.93 7.58 4.02
CA SER A 168 11.73 8.22 5.32
C SER A 168 12.90 9.15 5.71
N VAL A 169 14.14 8.77 5.39
CA VAL A 169 15.35 9.57 5.63
C VAL A 169 15.42 10.74 4.64
N ALA A 170 15.11 10.54 3.36
CA ALA A 170 15.03 11.60 2.36
C ALA A 170 13.97 12.64 2.77
N GLN A 171 12.82 12.18 3.27
CA GLN A 171 11.82 13.04 3.88
C GLN A 171 12.37 13.80 5.10
N ALA A 172 13.10 13.14 6.00
CA ALA A 172 13.72 13.78 7.17
C ALA A 172 14.84 14.79 6.82
N LEU A 173 15.59 14.56 5.74
CA LEU A 173 16.65 15.46 5.27
C LEU A 173 16.07 16.67 4.52
N LEU A 174 15.08 16.46 3.65
CA LEU A 174 14.31 17.54 3.04
C LEU A 174 13.66 18.41 4.11
N PHE A 175 13.11 17.80 5.16
CA PHE A 175 12.60 18.47 6.36
C PHE A 175 13.65 19.39 7.01
N ARG A 176 14.87 18.89 7.25
CA ARG A 176 15.96 19.69 7.85
C ARG A 176 16.41 20.87 6.98
N MET A 177 16.37 20.73 5.66
CA MET A 177 16.82 21.77 4.72
C MET A 177 15.77 22.89 4.53
N VAL A 178 14.49 22.54 4.52
CA VAL A 178 13.39 23.49 4.24
C VAL A 178 12.96 24.24 5.51
N TRP A 179 13.02 23.63 6.70
CA TRP A 179 12.66 24.25 7.99
C TRP A 179 13.40 25.56 8.28
N ARG A 180 14.65 25.70 7.80
CA ARG A 180 15.44 26.92 8.00
C ARG A 180 14.98 28.11 7.15
N LYS A 181 14.05 27.93 6.19
CA LYS A 181 13.78 28.91 5.13
C LYS A 181 12.34 29.38 5.01
N ILE A 182 11.38 28.85 5.78
CA ILE A 182 9.97 29.27 5.65
C ILE A 182 9.65 30.28 6.77
N PRO A 183 9.51 31.58 6.45
CA PRO A 183 8.89 32.52 7.37
C PRO A 183 7.42 32.13 7.52
N VAL A 184 7.01 31.85 8.75
CA VAL A 184 5.61 31.67 9.13
C VAL A 184 4.92 33.02 8.95
N ARG A 185 4.38 33.29 7.76
CA ARG A 185 3.52 34.46 7.52
C ARG A 185 2.22 34.01 6.87
N ASP A 186 1.19 34.21 7.68
CA ASP A 186 -0.22 34.41 7.35
C ASP A 186 -0.85 33.35 6.46
N ALA A 187 -1.63 32.48 7.13
CA ALA A 187 -2.60 31.60 6.53
C ALA A 187 -3.33 32.35 5.40
N LEU A 188 -3.24 31.80 4.19
CA LEU A 188 -4.01 32.24 3.03
C LEU A 188 -5.47 32.47 3.48
N PRO A 189 -6.04 33.67 3.26
CA PRO A 189 -7.43 33.89 3.57
C PRO A 189 -8.25 32.87 2.76
N TRP A 190 -9.05 32.09 3.48
CA TRP A 190 -10.11 31.29 2.88
C TRP A 190 -10.91 32.16 1.90
N PRO A 191 -11.41 31.64 0.77
CA PRO A 191 -12.40 32.34 -0.03
C PRO A 191 -13.67 32.43 0.80
N THR A 192 -13.72 33.41 1.69
CA THR A 192 -14.94 33.91 2.29
C THR A 192 -15.62 34.70 1.18
N GLU A 193 -16.77 34.18 0.77
CA GLU A 193 -17.74 34.82 -0.13
C GLU A 193 -17.31 34.93 -1.59
N GLN A 194 -17.79 34.01 -2.42
CA GLN A 194 -18.13 34.38 -3.80
C GLN A 194 -19.29 35.39 -3.70
N PRO A 195 -19.17 36.61 -4.26
CA PRO A 195 -20.30 37.53 -4.27
C PRO A 195 -21.44 36.88 -5.07
N SER A 196 -22.62 36.83 -4.43
CA SER A 196 -23.90 36.49 -5.06
C SER A 196 -24.01 37.22 -6.41
N PRO A 197 -24.36 36.52 -7.52
CA PRO A 197 -24.57 37.20 -8.78
C PRO A 197 -25.77 38.14 -8.60
N VAL A 198 -25.44 39.42 -8.52
CA VAL A 198 -26.39 40.53 -8.46
C VAL A 198 -27.43 40.34 -9.57
N ALA A 199 -28.69 40.28 -9.15
CA ALA A 199 -29.85 40.34 -10.01
C ALA A 199 -29.70 41.50 -11.01
N ARG A 200 -29.80 41.18 -12.29
CA ARG A 200 -30.22 42.10 -13.36
C ARG A 200 -31.18 41.37 -14.27
#